data_AF-A0A9E6CM01-F1
#
_entry.id   AF-A0A9E6CM01-F1
#
_cell.length_a   1.000
_cell.length_b   1.000
_cell.length_c   1.000
_cell.angle_alpha   90.00
_cell.angle_beta   90.00
_cell.angle_gamma   90.00
#
_symmetry.space_group_name_H-M   'P 1'
#
loop_
_entity.id
_entity.type
_entity.pdbx_description
1 polymer ?
#
loop_
_entity_poly.entity_id
_entity_poly.type
_entity_poly.pdbx_seq_one_letter_code
_entity_poly.pdbx_strand_id
1 'polypeptide(L)'
;MPKGNNKLTKKVGWQHIVGGILVIAILVIAFSITKKADSPTLPTAHDVLERLERPMVATNYDYVTVEEWEDAATAQETINKSQGKDEDQETVMFSVVQDPNNKGTYYFATIDDSNIDEVFVGVYKYTVDSRNWERLYKKTTAVDSLVDLRHGYRVLGLDSDRLVLQETALDFEPDECFEPLIAEPETEMVKGEENVITGSIVTMDLDGPYGKWAEIKIPDEVRSKLEKRQADCKATP
;
A
#
# COMPACT_ATOMS: atom_id res chain seq x y z
N MET A 1 36.59 -26.73 84.23
CA MET A 1 37.52 -25.93 83.38
C MET A 1 36.97 -25.89 81.95
N PRO A 2 37.18 -24.80 81.19
CA PRO A 2 36.18 -23.88 80.61
C PRO A 2 35.92 -24.13 79.10
N LYS A 3 35.08 -23.44 78.30
CA LYS A 3 34.67 -22.03 78.20
C LYS A 3 33.28 -21.91 77.52
N GLY A 4 32.42 -21.03 78.03
CA GLY A 4 31.23 -20.54 77.32
C GLY A 4 31.58 -19.32 76.46
N ASN A 5 31.15 -19.32 75.20
CA ASN A 5 31.24 -18.19 74.28
C ASN A 5 29.85 -17.51 74.19
N ASN A 6 29.73 -16.31 74.75
CA ASN A 6 28.58 -15.42 74.51
C ASN A 6 28.86 -14.58 73.26
N LYS A 7 28.05 -14.75 72.20
CA LYS A 7 27.96 -13.79 71.09
C LYS A 7 26.88 -12.76 71.40
N LEU A 8 27.28 -11.51 71.58
CA LEU A 8 26.41 -10.34 71.57
C LEU A 8 25.96 -10.04 70.12
N THR A 9 24.68 -10.17 69.85
CA THR A 9 24.05 -9.65 68.62
C THR A 9 23.53 -8.24 68.88
N LYS A 10 24.16 -7.26 68.22
CA LYS A 10 23.70 -5.86 68.17
C LYS A 10 22.38 -5.82 67.38
N LYS A 11 21.26 -5.57 68.06
CA LYS A 11 20.00 -5.21 67.41
C LYS A 11 20.13 -3.79 66.87
N VAL A 12 20.24 -3.64 65.55
CA VAL A 12 20.05 -2.34 64.89
C VAL A 12 18.55 -2.07 64.89
N GLY A 13 18.15 -0.99 65.55
CA GLY A 13 16.74 -0.62 65.72
C GLY A 13 16.08 -0.34 64.38
N TRP A 14 14.97 -1.04 64.13
CA TRP A 14 14.10 -0.94 62.95
C TRP A 14 13.70 0.51 62.59
N GLN A 15 13.74 1.41 63.59
CA GLN A 15 13.45 2.84 63.46
C GLN A 15 14.43 3.59 62.54
N HIS A 16 15.68 3.14 62.37
CA HIS A 16 16.64 3.79 61.47
C HIS A 16 16.39 3.48 59.99
N ILE A 17 15.77 2.33 59.67
CA ILE A 17 15.49 1.93 58.30
C ILE A 17 14.28 2.70 57.76
N VAL A 18 13.24 2.87 58.59
CA VAL A 18 12.03 3.62 58.21
C VAL A 18 12.33 5.10 58.01
N GLY A 19 13.20 5.69 58.85
CA GLY A 19 13.63 7.09 58.70
C GLY A 19 14.38 7.36 57.39
N GLY A 20 15.26 6.43 56.97
CA GLY A 20 16.03 6.57 55.73
C GLY A 20 15.16 6.53 54.46
N ILE A 21 14.15 5.65 54.43
CA ILE A 21 13.24 5.51 53.28
C ILE A 21 12.40 6.77 53.10
N LEU A 22 11.95 7.39 54.20
CA LEU A 22 11.11 8.59 54.14
C LEU A 22 11.85 9.80 53.56
N VAL A 23 13.13 9.96 53.92
CA VAL A 23 13.97 11.06 53.41
C VAL A 23 14.24 10.88 51.91
N ILE A 24 14.48 9.66 51.44
CA ILE A 24 14.68 9.37 50.01
C ILE A 24 13.39 9.63 49.22
N ALA A 25 12.22 9.23 49.74
CA ALA A 25 10.94 9.51 49.09
C ALA A 25 10.65 11.01 48.96
N ILE A 26 10.94 11.79 50.02
CA ILE A 26 10.77 13.25 50.00
C ILE A 26 11.73 13.90 48.99
N LEU A 27 12.98 13.42 48.90
CA LEU A 27 13.96 13.92 47.92
C LEU A 27 13.56 13.59 46.47
N VAL A 28 12.99 12.40 46.21
CA VAL A 28 12.50 12.02 44.87
C VAL A 28 11.29 12.87 44.45
N ILE A 29 10.38 13.17 45.38
CA ILE A 29 9.23 14.03 45.12
C ILE A 29 9.69 15.47 44.87
N ALA A 30 10.61 16.00 45.69
CA ALA A 30 11.15 17.34 45.50
C ALA A 30 11.89 17.48 44.16
N PHE A 31 12.67 16.48 43.75
CA PHE A 31 13.41 16.50 42.48
C PHE A 31 12.49 16.37 41.26
N SER A 32 11.36 15.66 41.40
CA SER A 32 10.35 15.52 40.34
C SER A 32 9.59 16.82 40.08
N ILE A 33 9.45 17.69 41.09
CA ILE A 33 8.77 18.99 40.94
C ILE A 33 9.70 20.05 40.34
N THR A 34 11.02 19.90 40.44
CA THR A 34 11.99 20.90 39.93
C THR A 34 12.39 20.76 38.47
N LYS A 35 11.96 19.71 37.75
CA LYS A 35 12.11 19.67 36.29
C LYS A 35 11.07 20.57 35.63
N LYS A 36 11.40 21.86 35.52
CA LYS A 36 10.72 22.76 34.57
C LYS A 36 10.91 22.19 33.16
N ALA A 37 9.87 21.56 32.65
CA ALA A 37 9.72 21.33 31.22
C ALA A 37 9.56 22.69 30.56
N ASP A 38 10.34 22.96 29.52
CA ASP A 38 9.95 23.93 28.50
C ASP A 38 8.52 23.59 28.12
N SER A 39 7.58 24.50 28.42
CA SER A 39 6.18 24.25 28.13
C SER A 39 6.05 24.18 26.62
N PRO A 40 5.72 23.01 26.02
CA PRO A 40 5.36 23.00 24.62
C PRO A 40 4.15 23.91 24.51
N THR A 41 4.25 24.95 23.69
CA THR A 41 3.10 25.76 23.32
C THR A 41 2.05 24.79 22.82
N LEU A 42 0.96 24.61 23.57
CA LEU A 42 -0.11 23.73 23.17
C LEU A 42 -0.59 24.21 21.79
N PRO A 43 -0.62 23.34 20.76
CA PRO A 43 -1.17 23.72 19.47
C PRO A 43 -2.58 24.25 19.72
N THR A 44 -2.91 25.38 19.10
CA THR A 44 -4.25 25.93 19.27
C THR A 44 -5.27 24.94 18.71
N ALA A 45 -6.52 24.99 19.18
CA ALA A 45 -7.58 24.15 18.62
C ALA A 45 -7.68 24.30 17.09
N HIS A 46 -7.28 25.45 16.56
CA HIS A 46 -7.16 25.72 15.13
C HIS A 46 -6.02 24.93 14.47
N ASP A 47 -4.82 24.87 15.06
CA ASP A 47 -3.70 24.07 14.54
C ASP A 47 -3.98 22.54 14.58
N VAL A 48 -4.78 22.10 15.57
CA VAL A 48 -5.22 20.71 15.69
C VAL A 48 -6.31 20.38 14.67
N LEU A 49 -7.27 21.29 14.45
CA LEU A 49 -8.31 21.13 13.43
C LEU A 49 -7.72 21.20 12.02
N GLU A 50 -6.81 22.13 11.72
CA GLU A 50 -6.18 22.25 10.39
C GLU A 50 -5.31 21.03 10.05
N ARG A 51 -4.76 20.34 11.05
CA ARG A 51 -4.06 19.04 10.90
C ARG A 51 -5.00 17.83 10.83
N LEU A 52 -6.21 17.91 11.39
CA LEU A 52 -7.22 16.83 11.34
C LEU A 52 -8.14 16.94 10.12
N GLU A 53 -8.26 18.12 9.51
CA GLU A 53 -9.17 18.42 8.39
C GLU A 53 -8.49 18.49 7.02
N ARG A 54 -7.16 18.38 6.94
CA ARG A 54 -6.55 17.99 5.67
C ARG A 54 -6.63 16.47 5.58
N PRO A 55 -7.54 15.88 4.78
CA PRO A 55 -7.20 14.59 4.22
C PRO A 55 -5.79 14.75 3.64
N MET A 56 -4.82 13.98 4.11
CA MET A 56 -3.61 13.80 3.31
C MET A 56 -4.15 13.30 1.98
N VAL A 57 -4.16 14.18 0.97
CA VAL A 57 -4.40 13.83 -0.42
C VAL A 57 -3.31 12.83 -0.71
N ALA A 58 -3.66 11.55 -0.55
CA ALA A 58 -2.76 10.44 -0.69
C ALA A 58 -2.61 10.21 -2.19
N THR A 59 -1.81 11.07 -2.81
CA THR A 59 -1.39 10.88 -4.19
C THR A 59 -0.06 10.14 -4.17
N ASN A 60 -0.08 8.90 -4.62
CA ASN A 60 1.08 8.06 -4.81
C ASN A 60 1.05 7.48 -6.23
N TYR A 61 2.10 7.71 -7.01
CA TYR A 61 2.29 7.14 -8.35
C TYR A 61 3.42 6.09 -8.36
N ASP A 62 3.86 5.67 -7.18
CA ASP A 62 4.81 4.58 -7.03
C ASP A 62 4.05 3.25 -7.03
N TYR A 63 4.41 2.40 -7.99
CA TYR A 63 3.98 1.02 -8.11
C TYR A 63 5.22 0.14 -8.20
N VAL A 64 5.06 -1.14 -7.86
CA VAL A 64 6.07 -2.18 -8.05
C VAL A 64 5.56 -3.20 -9.06
N THR A 65 6.47 -3.94 -9.70
CA THR A 65 6.05 -5.07 -10.54
C THR A 65 5.55 -6.22 -9.66
N VAL A 66 4.89 -7.20 -10.28
CA VAL A 66 4.39 -8.38 -9.56
C VAL A 66 5.56 -9.19 -9.00
N GLU A 67 6.66 -9.28 -9.74
CA GLU A 67 7.87 -9.99 -9.33
C GLU A 67 8.59 -9.33 -8.15
N GLU A 68 8.50 -8.00 -8.06
CA GLU A 68 9.07 -7.23 -6.95
C GLU A 68 8.22 -7.29 -5.67
N TRP A 69 6.93 -7.69 -5.79
CA TRP A 69 6.02 -7.78 -4.66
C TRP A 69 6.04 -9.17 -4.00
N GLU A 70 6.73 -9.27 -2.87
CA GLU A 70 6.96 -10.54 -2.14
C GLU A 70 5.67 -11.31 -1.75
N ASP A 71 4.54 -10.61 -1.60
CA ASP A 71 3.26 -11.20 -1.20
C ASP A 71 2.38 -11.65 -2.38
N ALA A 72 2.80 -11.48 -3.64
CA ALA A 72 1.99 -11.75 -4.83
C ALA A 72 1.39 -13.16 -4.82
N ALA A 73 2.23 -14.19 -4.70
CA ALA A 73 1.78 -15.58 -4.70
C ALA A 73 0.84 -15.89 -3.52
N THR A 74 1.12 -15.32 -2.33
CA THR A 74 0.27 -15.52 -1.14
C THR A 74 -1.10 -14.85 -1.32
N ALA A 75 -1.13 -13.66 -1.91
CA ALA A 75 -2.37 -12.95 -2.19
C ALA A 75 -3.23 -13.70 -3.23
N GLN A 76 -2.61 -14.16 -4.32
CA GLN A 76 -3.25 -15.00 -5.35
C GLN A 76 -3.88 -16.25 -4.74
N GLU A 77 -3.08 -17.02 -4.01
CA GLU A 77 -3.52 -18.25 -3.36
C GLU A 77 -4.70 -17.98 -2.41
N THR A 78 -4.60 -16.93 -1.58
CA THR A 78 -5.65 -16.56 -0.62
C THR A 78 -6.95 -16.18 -1.33
N ILE A 79 -6.88 -15.35 -2.37
CA ILE A 79 -8.03 -14.90 -3.15
C ILE A 79 -8.69 -16.09 -3.88
N ASN A 80 -7.90 -16.96 -4.51
CA ASN A 80 -8.43 -18.09 -5.26
C ASN A 80 -9.05 -19.15 -4.34
N LYS A 81 -8.34 -19.57 -3.28
CA LYS A 81 -8.84 -20.58 -2.34
C LYS A 81 -10.13 -20.16 -1.64
N SER A 82 -10.21 -18.91 -1.22
CA SER A 82 -11.41 -18.40 -0.54
C SER A 82 -12.65 -18.32 -1.46
N GLN A 83 -12.46 -18.40 -2.77
CA GLN A 83 -13.53 -18.49 -3.77
C GLN A 83 -13.79 -19.92 -4.29
N GLY A 84 -13.03 -20.91 -3.82
CA GLY A 84 -13.10 -22.28 -4.33
C GLY A 84 -12.51 -22.46 -5.74
N LYS A 85 -11.58 -21.60 -6.12
CA LYS A 85 -10.81 -21.68 -7.38
C LYS A 85 -9.47 -22.40 -7.18
N ASP A 86 -8.86 -22.84 -8.27
CA ASP A 86 -7.48 -23.33 -8.28
C ASP A 86 -6.50 -22.18 -7.96
N GLU A 87 -5.35 -22.51 -7.35
CA GLU A 87 -4.44 -21.52 -6.73
C GLU A 87 -3.92 -20.45 -7.69
N ASP A 88 -3.84 -20.77 -8.99
CA ASP A 88 -3.33 -19.96 -10.07
C ASP A 88 -4.41 -19.48 -11.06
N GLN A 89 -5.69 -19.70 -10.76
CA GLN A 89 -6.78 -19.37 -11.68
C GLN A 89 -6.93 -17.85 -11.90
N GLU A 90 -7.05 -17.04 -10.83
CA GLU A 90 -6.89 -15.59 -10.94
C GLU A 90 -5.44 -15.19 -10.64
N THR A 91 -4.77 -14.59 -11.62
CA THR A 91 -3.37 -14.18 -11.53
C THR A 91 -3.23 -12.69 -11.32
N VAL A 92 -2.35 -12.24 -10.43
CA VAL A 92 -2.05 -10.82 -10.24
C VAL A 92 -1.21 -10.35 -11.43
N MET A 93 -1.61 -9.24 -12.05
CA MET A 93 -1.01 -8.78 -13.31
C MET A 93 -0.39 -7.40 -13.18
N PHE A 94 0.67 -7.20 -13.97
CA PHE A 94 1.35 -5.94 -14.29
C PHE A 94 1.99 -5.16 -13.13
N SER A 95 1.19 -4.68 -12.17
CA SER A 95 1.67 -3.75 -11.15
C SER A 95 0.81 -3.74 -9.89
N VAL A 96 1.46 -3.38 -8.79
CA VAL A 96 0.88 -3.34 -7.45
C VAL A 96 1.19 -1.99 -6.80
N VAL A 97 0.18 -1.36 -6.19
CA VAL A 97 0.30 -0.06 -5.52
C VAL A 97 0.06 -0.23 -4.04
N GLN A 98 0.96 0.28 -3.20
CA GLN A 98 0.73 0.35 -1.76
C GLN A 98 -0.11 1.57 -1.39
N ASP A 99 -1.05 1.39 -0.47
CA ASP A 99 -1.76 2.49 0.18
C ASP A 99 -0.77 3.34 1.01
N PRO A 100 -0.54 4.62 0.67
CA PRO A 100 0.41 5.45 1.40
C PRO A 100 -0.06 5.79 2.82
N ASN A 101 -1.36 5.69 3.10
CA ASN A 101 -1.93 5.93 4.43
C ASN A 101 -2.00 4.65 5.28
N ASN A 102 -1.97 3.47 4.65
CA ASN A 102 -2.06 2.18 5.34
C ASN A 102 -1.02 1.19 4.83
N LYS A 103 0.17 1.23 5.43
CA LYS A 103 1.26 0.29 5.11
C LYS A 103 0.79 -1.16 5.28
N GLY A 104 1.10 -2.00 4.30
CA GLY A 104 0.64 -3.39 4.25
C GLY A 104 -0.70 -3.58 3.54
N THR A 105 -1.38 -2.50 3.15
CA THR A 105 -2.52 -2.54 2.22
C THR A 105 -2.07 -2.24 0.80
N TYR A 106 -2.49 -3.07 -0.14
CA TYR A 106 -2.11 -3.00 -1.55
C TYR A 106 -3.33 -3.08 -2.46
N TYR A 107 -3.20 -2.45 -3.62
CA TYR A 107 -4.16 -2.47 -4.71
C TYR A 107 -3.51 -3.04 -5.97
N PHE A 108 -4.21 -3.94 -6.63
CA PHE A 108 -3.75 -4.60 -7.86
C PHE A 108 -4.94 -5.12 -8.66
N ALA A 109 -4.68 -5.48 -9.92
CA ALA A 109 -5.65 -6.18 -10.75
C ALA A 109 -5.28 -7.67 -10.89
N THR A 110 -6.29 -8.51 -11.09
CA THR A 110 -6.12 -9.91 -11.47
C THR A 110 -6.82 -10.23 -12.77
N ILE A 111 -6.37 -11.31 -13.41
CA ILE A 111 -6.99 -11.90 -14.60
C ILE A 111 -7.21 -13.38 -14.41
N ASP A 112 -8.35 -13.86 -14.89
CA ASP A 112 -8.63 -15.27 -15.13
C ASP A 112 -9.07 -15.42 -16.59
N ASP A 113 -8.19 -16.01 -17.38
CA ASP A 113 -8.35 -16.27 -18.81
C ASP A 113 -8.38 -17.78 -19.11
N SER A 114 -8.68 -18.59 -18.07
CA SER A 114 -8.76 -20.05 -18.17
C SER A 114 -9.92 -20.52 -19.06
N ASN A 115 -10.93 -19.67 -19.24
CA ASN A 115 -12.02 -19.89 -20.18
C ASN A 115 -11.70 -19.23 -21.53
N ILE A 116 -11.79 -20.00 -22.62
CA ILE A 116 -11.51 -19.51 -23.97
C ILE A 116 -12.57 -18.53 -24.49
N ASP A 117 -13.78 -18.59 -23.94
CA ASP A 117 -14.93 -17.79 -24.40
C ASP A 117 -15.11 -16.50 -23.59
N GLU A 118 -14.39 -16.33 -22.47
CA GLU A 118 -14.49 -15.14 -21.63
C GLU A 118 -13.21 -14.83 -20.86
N VAL A 119 -12.93 -13.55 -20.65
CA VAL A 119 -11.86 -13.10 -19.76
C VAL A 119 -12.47 -12.40 -18.56
N PHE A 120 -12.11 -12.85 -17.37
CA PHE A 120 -12.42 -12.17 -16.12
C PHE A 120 -11.27 -11.24 -15.73
N VAL A 121 -11.62 -10.02 -15.34
CA VAL A 121 -10.72 -9.04 -14.74
C VAL A 121 -11.29 -8.61 -13.40
N GLY A 122 -10.47 -8.61 -12.35
CA GLY A 122 -10.83 -8.08 -11.03
C GLY A 122 -9.85 -7.03 -10.55
N VAL A 123 -10.32 -6.03 -9.79
CA VAL A 123 -9.46 -5.09 -9.06
C VAL A 123 -9.68 -5.29 -7.57
N TYR A 124 -8.59 -5.41 -6.83
CA TYR A 124 -8.60 -5.85 -5.44
C TYR A 124 -7.91 -4.86 -4.53
N LYS A 125 -8.36 -4.88 -3.28
CA LYS A 125 -7.63 -4.39 -2.11
C LYS A 125 -7.22 -5.59 -1.27
N TYR A 126 -5.96 -5.67 -0.87
CA TYR A 126 -5.42 -6.74 -0.03
C TYR A 126 -4.65 -6.17 1.16
N THR A 127 -4.84 -6.73 2.35
CA THR A 127 -4.11 -6.33 3.56
C THR A 127 -3.27 -7.49 4.07
N VAL A 128 -1.95 -7.41 3.89
CA VAL A 128 -0.97 -8.50 4.11
C VAL A 128 -1.09 -9.10 5.51
N ASP A 129 -1.03 -8.28 6.56
CA ASP A 129 -1.00 -8.74 7.95
C ASP A 129 -2.22 -9.61 8.32
N SER A 130 -3.39 -9.22 7.80
CA SER A 130 -4.66 -9.89 8.08
C SER A 130 -5.04 -10.94 7.04
N ARG A 131 -4.38 -10.94 5.88
CA ARG A 131 -4.76 -11.67 4.67
C ARG A 131 -6.20 -11.41 4.22
N ASN A 132 -6.79 -10.30 4.65
CA ASN A 132 -8.11 -9.90 4.22
C ASN A 132 -8.02 -9.28 2.83
N TRP A 133 -9.00 -9.60 1.99
CA TRP A 133 -9.13 -9.05 0.66
C TRP A 133 -10.56 -8.57 0.42
N GLU A 134 -10.67 -7.58 -0.46
CA GLU A 134 -11.92 -7.05 -0.96
C GLU A 134 -11.79 -6.89 -2.48
N ARG A 135 -12.79 -7.39 -3.22
CA ARG A 135 -12.90 -7.14 -4.64
C ARG A 135 -13.66 -5.83 -4.86
N LEU A 136 -12.95 -4.82 -5.32
CA LEU A 136 -13.50 -3.48 -5.58
C LEU A 136 -14.29 -3.46 -6.89
N TYR A 137 -13.71 -4.04 -7.94
CA TYR A 137 -14.29 -4.05 -9.28
C TYR A 137 -14.15 -5.41 -9.93
N LYS A 138 -15.08 -5.73 -10.83
CA LYS A 138 -14.95 -6.87 -11.74
C LYS A 138 -15.61 -6.61 -13.09
N LYS A 139 -15.04 -7.22 -14.13
CA LYS A 139 -15.60 -7.26 -15.47
C LYS A 139 -15.35 -8.65 -16.05
N THR A 140 -16.34 -9.19 -16.74
CA THR A 140 -16.18 -10.36 -17.59
C THR A 140 -16.50 -9.93 -19.00
N THR A 141 -15.56 -10.12 -19.91
CA THR A 141 -15.71 -9.78 -21.33
C THR A 141 -15.79 -11.08 -22.12
N ALA A 142 -16.81 -11.20 -22.97
CA ALA A 142 -16.88 -12.31 -23.92
C ALA A 142 -15.76 -12.16 -24.95
N VAL A 143 -15.15 -13.28 -25.31
CA VAL A 143 -14.15 -13.36 -26.38
C VAL A 143 -14.89 -13.91 -27.60
N ASP A 144 -15.26 -13.02 -28.51
CA ASP A 144 -16.03 -13.40 -29.71
C ASP A 144 -15.12 -13.99 -30.79
N SER A 145 -13.83 -13.71 -30.71
CA SER A 145 -12.83 -14.27 -31.61
C SER A 145 -11.47 -14.52 -30.94
N LEU A 146 -10.71 -15.52 -31.42
CA LEU A 146 -9.30 -15.75 -31.03
C LEU A 146 -8.35 -14.58 -31.37
N VAL A 147 -8.89 -13.50 -31.91
CA VAL A 147 -8.19 -12.33 -32.43
C VAL A 147 -8.40 -11.15 -31.48
N ASP A 148 -9.41 -11.21 -30.62
CA ASP A 148 -9.69 -10.20 -29.63
C ASP A 148 -8.52 -10.21 -28.64
N LEU A 149 -7.82 -9.09 -28.55
CA LEU A 149 -6.80 -8.95 -27.52
C LEU A 149 -7.50 -9.07 -26.17
N ARG A 150 -6.91 -9.87 -25.30
CA ARG A 150 -7.39 -10.02 -23.94
C ARG A 150 -6.78 -8.88 -23.13
N HIS A 151 -7.58 -8.19 -22.32
CA HIS A 151 -7.14 -7.00 -21.59
C HIS A 151 -7.16 -7.20 -20.09
N GLY A 152 -6.24 -6.51 -19.43
CA GLY A 152 -6.25 -6.28 -17.98
C GLY A 152 -6.03 -4.83 -17.63
N TYR A 153 -5.91 -4.57 -16.33
CA TYR A 153 -5.62 -3.25 -15.81
C TYR A 153 -4.26 -3.22 -15.13
N ARG A 154 -3.42 -2.25 -15.48
CA ARG A 154 -2.30 -1.82 -14.65
C ARG A 154 -2.84 -0.92 -13.55
N VAL A 155 -2.50 -1.19 -12.30
CA VAL A 155 -2.75 -0.27 -11.18
C VAL A 155 -1.51 0.57 -10.99
N LEU A 156 -1.58 1.84 -11.37
CA LEU A 156 -0.42 2.72 -11.54
C LEU A 156 -0.27 3.76 -10.44
N GLY A 157 -1.28 3.89 -9.59
CA GLY A 157 -1.21 4.77 -8.44
C GLY A 157 -2.52 4.87 -7.69
N LEU A 158 -2.48 5.67 -6.64
CA LEU A 158 -3.61 6.12 -5.87
C LEU A 158 -3.60 7.65 -5.93
N ASP A 159 -4.72 8.28 -6.27
CA ASP A 159 -4.91 9.73 -6.22
C ASP A 159 -6.09 10.06 -5.30
N SER A 160 -5.77 10.31 -4.02
CA SER A 160 -6.75 10.42 -2.94
C SER A 160 -7.53 9.12 -2.78
N ASP A 161 -8.85 9.12 -2.92
CA ASP A 161 -9.71 7.94 -2.82
C ASP A 161 -9.98 7.29 -4.19
N ARG A 162 -9.05 7.42 -5.13
CA ARG A 162 -9.20 6.93 -6.51
C ARG A 162 -7.99 6.14 -6.96
N LEU A 163 -8.20 4.96 -7.54
CA LEU A 163 -7.14 4.20 -8.20
C LEU A 163 -6.89 4.74 -9.60
N VAL A 164 -5.62 4.88 -9.95
CA VAL A 164 -5.16 5.25 -11.28
C VAL A 164 -4.91 3.97 -12.06
N LEU A 165 -5.67 3.77 -13.14
CA LEU A 165 -5.71 2.53 -13.91
C LEU A 165 -5.35 2.81 -15.38
N GLN A 166 -4.76 1.82 -16.03
CA GLN A 166 -4.58 1.79 -17.48
C GLN A 166 -4.97 0.42 -18.02
N GLU A 167 -5.84 0.38 -19.03
CA GLU A 167 -6.15 -0.86 -19.76
C GLU A 167 -4.94 -1.27 -20.60
N THR A 168 -4.56 -2.54 -20.59
CA THR A 168 -3.41 -3.05 -21.32
C THR A 168 -3.69 -4.45 -21.85
N ALA A 169 -3.32 -4.70 -23.11
CA ALA A 169 -3.39 -6.02 -23.69
C ALA A 169 -2.44 -6.99 -22.97
N LEU A 170 -2.86 -8.24 -22.79
CA LEU A 170 -2.11 -9.25 -22.04
C LEU A 170 -0.80 -9.66 -22.70
N ASP A 171 -0.76 -9.61 -24.02
CA ASP A 171 0.40 -9.93 -24.87
C ASP A 171 1.28 -8.71 -25.16
N PHE A 172 0.97 -7.55 -24.58
CA PHE A 172 1.82 -6.37 -24.68
C PHE A 172 3.12 -6.58 -23.90
N GLU A 173 4.23 -6.71 -24.63
CA GLU A 173 5.58 -6.81 -24.12
C GLU A 173 6.29 -5.44 -24.24
N PRO A 174 6.20 -4.58 -23.20
CA PRO A 174 6.86 -3.27 -23.24
C PRO A 174 8.39 -3.40 -23.22
N ASP A 175 9.08 -2.37 -23.73
CA ASP A 175 10.52 -2.22 -23.52
C ASP A 175 10.87 -2.02 -22.03
N GLU A 176 12.11 -2.31 -21.63
CA GLU A 176 12.58 -2.22 -20.24
C GLU A 176 12.45 -0.81 -19.63
N CYS A 177 12.38 0.22 -20.47
CA CYS A 177 12.25 1.62 -20.08
C CYS A 177 10.82 2.14 -20.27
N PHE A 178 9.84 1.27 -20.48
CA PHE A 178 8.45 1.66 -20.63
C PHE A 178 7.91 2.29 -19.35
N GLU A 179 7.21 3.41 -19.52
CA GLU A 179 6.62 4.17 -18.43
C GLU A 179 5.11 4.29 -18.65
N PRO A 180 4.29 3.43 -18.01
CA PRO A 180 2.85 3.38 -18.22
C PRO A 180 2.14 4.71 -17.94
N LEU A 181 2.60 5.47 -16.94
CA LEU A 181 1.96 6.73 -16.52
C LEU A 181 2.13 7.88 -17.52
N ILE A 182 3.03 7.76 -18.49
CA ILE A 182 3.19 8.74 -19.57
C ILE A 182 3.02 8.11 -20.96
N ALA A 183 2.67 6.83 -21.03
CA ALA A 183 2.42 6.13 -22.28
C ALA A 183 1.19 6.74 -22.98
N GLU A 184 1.33 7.01 -24.27
CA GLU A 184 0.20 7.41 -25.10
C GLU A 184 -0.66 6.19 -25.43
N PRO A 185 -2.00 6.35 -25.56
CA PRO A 185 -2.85 5.25 -25.96
C PRO A 185 -2.43 4.70 -27.33
N GLU A 186 -2.33 3.39 -27.43
CA GLU A 186 -1.94 2.68 -28.64
C GLU A 186 -3.00 1.67 -29.03
N THR A 187 -3.27 1.58 -30.34
CA THR A 187 -4.24 0.67 -30.94
C THR A 187 -3.63 -0.05 -32.13
N GLU A 188 -3.97 -1.32 -32.32
CA GLU A 188 -3.57 -2.11 -33.48
C GLU A 188 -4.80 -2.59 -34.26
N MET A 189 -4.67 -2.68 -35.60
CA MET A 189 -5.69 -3.28 -36.45
C MET A 189 -5.44 -4.78 -36.60
N VAL A 190 -6.30 -5.60 -35.98
CA VAL A 190 -6.21 -7.06 -36.09
C VAL A 190 -7.44 -7.57 -36.87
N LYS A 191 -7.19 -8.17 -38.04
CA LYS A 191 -8.24 -8.63 -38.99
C LYS A 191 -9.33 -7.60 -39.35
N GLY A 192 -8.99 -6.31 -39.32
CA GLY A 192 -9.91 -5.24 -39.68
C GLY A 192 -10.68 -4.64 -38.50
N GLU A 193 -10.38 -5.07 -37.28
CA GLU A 193 -10.93 -4.51 -36.04
C GLU A 193 -9.82 -3.78 -35.26
N GLU A 194 -10.17 -2.62 -34.72
CA GLU A 194 -9.29 -1.81 -33.88
C GLU A 194 -9.26 -2.39 -32.47
N ASN A 195 -8.07 -2.79 -32.02
CA ASN A 195 -7.83 -3.39 -30.72
C ASN A 195 -6.93 -2.46 -29.90
N VAL A 196 -7.27 -2.26 -28.62
CA VAL A 196 -6.46 -1.45 -27.71
C VAL A 196 -5.24 -2.26 -27.27
N ILE A 197 -4.04 -1.70 -27.44
CA ILE A 197 -2.79 -2.24 -26.88
C ILE A 197 -2.56 -1.63 -25.50
N THR A 198 -2.60 -0.30 -25.44
CA THR A 198 -2.57 0.47 -24.19
C THR A 198 -3.66 1.54 -24.23
N GLY A 199 -4.47 1.60 -23.18
CA GLY A 199 -5.55 2.58 -23.07
C GLY A 199 -5.09 3.91 -22.48
N SER A 200 -6.01 4.90 -22.50
CA SER A 200 -5.89 6.11 -21.70
C SER A 200 -5.79 5.79 -20.20
N ILE A 201 -5.10 6.64 -19.45
CA ILE A 201 -5.04 6.56 -17.99
C ILE A 201 -6.34 7.13 -17.42
N VAL A 202 -7.00 6.35 -16.57
CA VAL A 202 -8.28 6.68 -15.96
C VAL A 202 -8.22 6.57 -14.44
N THR A 203 -9.19 7.17 -13.76
CA THR A 203 -9.39 7.02 -12.32
C THR A 203 -10.68 6.29 -11.99
N MET A 204 -10.58 5.29 -11.11
CA MET A 204 -11.70 4.58 -10.49
C MET A 204 -11.87 5.02 -9.04
N ASP A 205 -13.07 5.47 -8.66
CA ASP A 205 -13.41 5.83 -7.28
C ASP A 205 -13.47 4.58 -6.38
N LEU A 206 -12.82 4.61 -5.22
CA LEU A 206 -12.83 3.51 -4.26
C LEU A 206 -14.19 3.36 -3.56
N ASP A 207 -14.93 4.45 -3.35
CA ASP A 207 -16.27 4.43 -2.76
C ASP A 207 -17.35 4.04 -3.80
N GLY A 208 -17.04 4.20 -5.09
CA GLY A 208 -17.94 3.93 -6.20
C GLY A 208 -17.26 3.25 -7.40
N PRO A 209 -16.70 2.04 -7.25
CA PRO A 209 -15.84 1.43 -8.27
C PRO A 209 -16.54 1.09 -9.58
N TYR A 210 -17.87 0.91 -9.56
CA TYR A 210 -18.71 0.68 -10.75
C TYR A 210 -19.27 1.98 -11.37
N GLY A 211 -18.84 3.14 -10.85
CA GLY A 211 -19.17 4.45 -11.42
C GLY A 211 -18.50 4.68 -12.77
N LYS A 212 -18.73 5.87 -13.34
CA LYS A 212 -18.02 6.28 -14.55
C LYS A 212 -16.58 6.61 -14.19
N TRP A 213 -15.64 5.96 -14.87
CA TRP A 213 -14.23 6.31 -14.78
C TRP A 213 -13.95 7.53 -15.64
N ALA A 214 -13.00 8.35 -15.19
CA ALA A 214 -12.63 9.59 -15.87
C ALA A 214 -11.16 9.53 -16.25
N GLU A 215 -10.82 10.02 -17.45
CA GLU A 215 -9.43 10.23 -17.81
C GLU A 215 -8.78 11.24 -16.86
N ILE A 216 -7.52 10.97 -16.51
CA ILE A 216 -6.73 11.85 -15.65
C ILE A 216 -5.54 12.41 -16.42
N LYS A 217 -5.34 13.72 -16.27
CA LYS A 217 -4.07 14.34 -16.63
C LYS A 217 -3.11 14.20 -15.46
N ILE A 218 -2.05 13.40 -15.65
CA ILE A 218 -0.95 13.32 -14.69
C ILE A 218 -0.35 14.72 -14.46
N PRO A 219 -0.12 15.14 -13.21
CA PRO A 219 0.46 16.45 -12.91
C PRO A 219 1.79 16.67 -13.64
N ASP A 220 2.00 17.87 -14.18
CA ASP A 220 3.17 18.17 -15.02
C ASP A 220 4.49 17.91 -14.26
N GLU A 221 4.54 18.14 -12.94
CA GLU A 221 5.72 17.83 -12.11
C GLU A 221 6.03 16.33 -12.08
N VAL A 222 5.00 15.48 -11.97
CA VAL A 222 5.15 14.03 -11.98
C VAL A 222 5.57 13.58 -13.37
N ARG A 223 4.88 14.07 -14.41
CA ARG A 223 5.19 13.79 -15.82
C ARG A 223 6.65 14.10 -16.15
N SER A 224 7.15 15.29 -15.81
CA SER A 224 8.56 15.65 -16.10
C SER A 224 9.58 14.77 -15.39
N LYS A 225 9.27 14.27 -14.18
CA LYS A 225 10.15 13.32 -13.47
C LYS A 225 10.17 11.96 -14.18
N LEU A 226 9.00 11.48 -14.61
CA LEU A 226 8.83 10.22 -15.31
C LEU A 226 9.50 10.24 -16.69
N GLU A 227 9.30 11.32 -17.46
CA GLU A 227 9.97 11.53 -18.76
C GLU A 227 11.49 11.53 -18.62
N LYS A 228 12.02 12.20 -17.59
CA LYS A 228 13.45 12.17 -17.29
C LYS A 228 13.93 10.76 -16.94
N ARG A 229 13.22 10.04 -16.06
CA ARG A 229 13.54 8.66 -15.67
C ARG A 229 13.61 7.74 -16.88
N GLN A 230 12.61 7.82 -17.76
CA GLN A 230 12.57 7.04 -19.00
C GLN A 230 13.74 7.40 -19.94
N ALA A 231 14.04 8.69 -20.11
CA ALA A 231 15.17 9.12 -20.94
C ALA A 231 16.52 8.64 -20.38
N ASP A 232 16.72 8.73 -19.06
CA ASP A 232 17.92 8.27 -18.37
C ASP A 232 18.08 6.74 -18.49
N CYS A 233 16.98 5.98 -18.41
CA CYS A 233 16.96 4.53 -18.66
C CYS A 233 17.42 4.21 -20.08
N LYS A 234 16.83 4.86 -21.11
CA LYS A 234 17.18 4.64 -22.52
C LYS A 234 18.60 5.06 -22.88
N ALA A 235 19.21 5.95 -22.10
CA ALA A 235 20.58 6.41 -22.29
C ALA A 235 21.64 5.48 -21.64
N THR A 236 21.21 4.54 -20.81
CA THR A 236 22.11 3.56 -20.16
C THR A 236 22.28 2.35 -21.09
N PRO A 237 23.49 2.10 -21.62
CA PRO A 237 23.75 1.03 -22.58
C PRO A 237 23.84 -0.37 -21.96
#